data_AF-A0A917N3P2-F1
#
_entry.id   AF-A0A917N3P2-F1
#
_cell.length_a   1.000
_cell.length_b   1.000
_cell.length_c   1.000
_cell.angle_alpha   90.00
_cell.angle_beta   90.00
_cell.angle_gamma   90.00
#
_symmetry.space_group_name_H-M   'P 1'
#
loop_
_entity.id
_entity.type
_entity.pdbx_description
1 polymer ?
#
loop_
_entity_poly.entity_id
_entity_poly.type
_entity_poly.pdbx_seq_one_letter_code
_entity_poly.pdbx_strand_id
1 'polypeptide(L)' 'MSNRIEQLEKERKEIVELIGKFTGLNQQILKLKYVEGLTLESIADETGYAYQYIKNKHAELMRIIKFDRG' A
#
# COMPACT_ATOMS: atom_id res chain seq x y z
N MET A 1 -9.80 27.10 -7.18
CA MET A 1 -10.32 25.76 -6.86
C MET A 1 -9.21 24.96 -6.19
N SER A 2 -9.56 24.18 -5.18
CA SER A 2 -8.63 23.70 -4.16
C SER A 2 -7.67 22.62 -4.68
N ASN A 3 -6.41 22.99 -4.97
CA ASN A 3 -5.28 22.10 -5.30
C ASN A 3 -5.22 20.81 -4.45
N ARG A 4 -5.73 20.86 -3.22
CA ARG A 4 -5.74 19.73 -2.28
C ARG A 4 -6.63 18.57 -2.73
N ILE A 5 -7.77 18.83 -3.38
CA ILE A 5 -8.63 17.74 -3.86
C ILE A 5 -7.95 17.03 -5.03
N GLU A 6 -7.38 17.79 -5.97
CA GLU A 6 -6.63 17.22 -7.10
C GLU A 6 -5.40 16.41 -6.65
N GLN A 7 -4.68 16.88 -5.62
CA GLN A 7 -3.59 16.10 -5.03
C GLN A 7 -4.07 14.79 -4.41
N LEU A 8 -5.16 14.81 -3.65
CA LEU A 8 -5.73 13.61 -3.04
C LEU A 8 -6.24 12.63 -4.10
N GLU A 9 -6.82 13.12 -5.19
CA GLU A 9 -7.24 12.26 -6.30
C GLU A 9 -6.07 11.64 -7.05
N LYS A 10 -4.99 12.41 -7.27
CA LYS A 10 -3.76 11.92 -7.88
C LYS A 10 -3.11 10.85 -7.01
N GLU A 11 -2.97 11.09 -5.70
CA GLU A 11 -2.43 10.12 -4.75
C GLU A 11 -3.27 8.83 -4.74
N ARG A 12 -4.60 8.95 -4.73
CA ARG A 12 -5.51 7.80 -4.80
C ARG A 12 -5.29 7.00 -6.08
N LYS A 13 -5.17 7.67 -7.23
CA LYS A 13 -4.98 7.01 -8.53
C LYS A 13 -3.64 6.29 -8.60
N GLU A 14 -2.56 6.92 -8.14
CA GLU A 14 -1.23 6.32 -8.06
C GLU A 14 -1.26 5.07 -7.18
N ILE A 15 -1.93 5.11 -6.02
CA ILE A 15 -2.08 3.95 -5.13
C ILE A 15 -2.84 2.81 -5.83
N VAL A 16 -3.95 3.11 -6.51
CA VAL A 16 -4.76 2.09 -7.21
C VAL A 16 -3.99 1.44 -8.36
N GLU A 17 -3.30 2.22 -9.19
CA GLU A 17 -2.47 1.69 -10.28
C GLU A 17 -1.35 0.80 -9.74
N LEU A 18 -0.75 1.22 -8.63
CA LEU A 18 0.35 0.51 -8.00
C LEU A 18 -0.13 -0.79 -7.36
N ILE A 19 -1.28 -0.79 -6.67
CA ILE A 19 -1.95 -2.01 -6.19
C ILE A 19 -2.22 -2.98 -7.36
N GLY A 20 -2.65 -2.47 -8.52
CA GLY A 20 -2.91 -3.29 -9.70
C GLY A 20 -1.68 -4.00 -10.29
N LYS A 21 -0.46 -3.48 -10.05
CA LYS A 21 0.80 -4.13 -10.47
C LYS A 21 1.18 -5.32 -9.58
N PHE A 22 0.67 -5.40 -8.35
CA PHE A 22 0.97 -6.49 -7.42
C PHE A 22 -0.16 -7.51 -7.40
N THR A 23 0.18 -8.78 -7.25
CA THR A 23 -0.78 -9.88 -7.07
C THR A 23 -0.57 -10.57 -5.73
N GLY A 24 -1.62 -11.22 -5.22
CA GLY A 24 -1.58 -11.97 -3.96
C GLY A 24 -1.37 -11.08 -2.73
N LEU A 25 -0.63 -11.57 -1.74
CA LEU A 25 -0.46 -10.92 -0.44
C LEU A 25 0.04 -9.47 -0.54
N ASN A 26 0.90 -9.16 -1.51
CA ASN A 26 1.42 -7.81 -1.72
C ASN A 26 0.30 -6.81 -2.04
N GLN A 27 -0.64 -7.20 -2.90
CA GLN A 27 -1.82 -6.41 -3.25
C GLN A 27 -2.69 -6.16 -2.02
N GLN A 28 -2.89 -7.20 -1.21
CA GLN A 28 -3.71 -7.17 -0.02
C GLN A 28 -3.12 -6.24 1.05
N ILE A 29 -1.79 -6.29 1.27
CA ILE A 29 -1.07 -5.39 2.18
C ILE A 29 -1.25 -3.92 1.75
N LEU A 30 -1.08 -3.61 0.45
CA LEU A 30 -1.20 -2.24 -0.04
C LEU A 30 -2.63 -1.72 0.02
N LYS A 31 -3.62 -2.53 -0.36
CA LYS A 31 -5.04 -2.17 -0.27
C LYS A 31 -5.42 -1.89 1.19
N LEU A 32 -5.15 -2.82 2.09
CA LEU A 32 -5.49 -2.64 3.51
C LEU A 32 -4.78 -1.44 4.12
N LYS A 33 -3.52 -1.17 3.73
CA LYS A 33 -2.76 -0.04 4.27
C LYS A 33 -3.26 1.31 3.78
N TYR A 34 -3.52 1.44 2.49
CA TYR A 34 -3.70 2.74 1.83
C TYR A 34 -5.12 3.03 1.35
N VAL A 35 -5.95 2.00 1.19
CA VAL A 35 -7.37 2.13 0.85
C VAL A 35 -8.22 2.03 2.13
N GLU A 36 -8.00 1.00 2.93
CA GLU A 36 -8.76 0.78 4.17
C GLU A 36 -8.14 1.49 5.40
N GLY A 37 -6.92 2.01 5.27
CA GLY A 37 -6.26 2.79 6.31
C GLY A 37 -5.73 2.01 7.52
N LEU A 38 -5.57 0.68 7.40
CA LEU A 38 -5.15 -0.19 8.51
C LEU A 38 -3.68 0.00 8.91
N THR A 39 -3.37 -0.39 10.15
CA THR A 39 -1.98 -0.51 10.63
C THR A 39 -1.35 -1.82 10.15
N LEU A 40 -0.01 -1.93 10.20
CA LEU A 40 0.66 -3.17 9.79
C LEU A 40 0.35 -4.32 10.74
N GLU A 41 0.06 -4.00 12.00
CA GLU A 41 -0.44 -4.92 13.03
C GLU A 41 -1.82 -5.47 12.65
N SER A 42 -2.80 -4.60 12.34
CA SER A 42 -4.12 -5.06 11.92
C SER A 42 -4.06 -5.83 10.59
N ILE A 43 -3.16 -5.46 9.67
CA ILE A 43 -2.96 -6.22 8.43
C ILE A 43 -2.44 -7.63 8.73
N ALA A 44 -1.56 -7.78 9.72
CA ALA A 44 -1.05 -9.08 10.15
C ALA A 44 -2.18 -9.96 10.67
N ASP A 45 -3.05 -9.41 11.51
CA ASP A 45 -4.23 -10.10 12.03
C ASP A 45 -5.20 -10.50 10.91
N GLU A 46 -5.53 -9.57 9.99
CA GLU A 46 -6.45 -9.80 8.86
C GLU A 46 -5.92 -10.82 7.84
N THR A 47 -4.61 -10.85 7.64
CA THR A 47 -3.98 -11.76 6.66
C THR A 47 -3.52 -13.08 7.28
N GLY A 48 -3.58 -13.21 8.61
CA GLY A 48 -3.12 -14.40 9.34
C GLY A 48 -1.60 -14.59 9.36
N TYR A 49 -0.83 -13.56 8.98
CA TYR A 49 0.63 -13.60 8.99
C TYR A 49 1.20 -12.94 10.25
N ALA A 50 2.41 -13.33 10.63
CA ALA A 50 3.11 -12.63 11.69
C ALA A 50 3.40 -11.16 11.31
N TYR A 51 3.26 -10.25 12.27
CA TYR A 51 3.56 -8.83 12.08
C TYR A 51 4.92 -8.56 11.44
N GLN A 52 5.97 -9.27 11.89
CA GLN A 52 7.32 -9.10 11.35
C GLN A 52 7.39 -9.45 9.86
N TYR A 53 6.61 -10.44 9.40
CA TYR A 53 6.54 -10.82 8.00
C TYR A 53 5.87 -9.72 7.16
N ILE A 54 4.73 -9.19 7.63
CA ILE A 54 4.03 -8.07 6.98
C ILE A 54 4.90 -6.81 6.93
N LYS A 55 5.61 -6.50 8.03
CA LYS A 55 6.55 -5.37 8.09
C LYS A 55 7.68 -5.50 7.08
N ASN A 56 8.28 -6.68 6.96
CA ASN A 56 9.34 -6.95 5.99
C ASN A 56 8.82 -6.83 4.54
N LYS A 57 7.65 -7.41 4.25
CA LYS A 57 7.00 -7.31 2.94
C LYS A 57 6.64 -5.88 2.57
N HIS A 58 6.08 -5.12 3.52
CA HIS A 58 5.80 -3.70 3.33
C HIS A 58 7.08 -2.92 3.00
N ALA A 59 8.19 -3.16 3.71
CA ALA A 59 9.46 -2.52 3.42
C ALA A 59 10.00 -2.85 2.02
N GLU A 60 9.88 -4.10 1.56
CA GLU A 60 10.22 -4.51 0.19
C GLU A 60 9.39 -3.76 -0.85
N LEU A 61 8.07 -3.71 -0.65
CA LEU A 61 7.14 -2.99 -1.53
C LEU A 61 7.50 -1.50 -1.59
N MET A 62 7.76 -0.87 -0.44
CA MET A 62 8.15 0.55 -0.39
C MET A 62 9.47 0.82 -1.12
N ARG A 63 10.41 -0.12 -1.19
CA ARG A 63 11.62 0.04 -2.01
C ARG A 63 11.25 0.03 -3.50
N ILE A 64 10.47 -0.94 -3.95
CA ILE A 64 10.05 -1.06 -5.36
C ILE A 64 9.30 0.20 -5.82
N ILE A 65 8.39 0.71 -4.99
CA ILE A 65 7.61 1.93 -5.25
C ILE A 65 8.51 3.16 -5.39
N LYS A 66 9.53 3.27 -4.54
CA LYS A 66 10.50 4.37 -4.60
C LYS A 66 11.38 4.28 -5.86
N PHE A 67 11.69 3.08 -6.33
CA PHE A 67 12.46 2.88 -7.56
C PHE A 67 11.64 3.16 -8.83
N ASP A 68 10.34 2.86 -8.86
CA ASP A 68 9.46 3.11 -10.02
C ASP A 68 9.20 4.61 -10.28
N ARG A 69 9.52 5.48 -9.31
CA ARG A 69 9.42 6.95 -9.43
C ARG A 69 10.77 7.62 -9.76
N GLY A 70 11.83 6.84 -9.95
CA GLY A 70 13.20 7.31 -10.23
C GLY A 70 13.53 7.35 -11.72
#